data_AF-A0AAD7DRH5-F1
#
_entry.id   AF-A0AAD7DRH5-F1
#
_cell.length_a   1.000
_cell.length_b   1.000
_cell.length_c   1.000
_cell.angle_alpha   90.00
_cell.angle_beta   90.00
_cell.angle_gamma   90.00
#
_symmetry.space_group_name_H-M   'P 1'
#
loop_
_entity.id
_entity.type
_entity.pdbx_description
1 polymer ?
#
loop_
_entity_poly.entity_id
_entity_poly.type
_entity_poly.pdbx_seq_one_letter_code
_entity_poly.pdbx_strand_id
1 'polypeptide(L)'
;GNQRHISPELKRLVVVMNANCVPNPVIAVATGFHPRTVHRILETWCNTGNVVRIPLELGRPRILTSLDVSFLEGLVERTPDIYTFELQNALYAATGLEVSKNTICNTL
;
A
#
# COMPACT_ATOMS: atom_id res chain seq x y z
N GLY A 1 1.68 -18.65 0.30
CA GLY A 1 0.89 -18.11 -0.83
C GLY A 1 1.76 -18.06 -2.07
N ASN A 2 1.32 -18.64 -3.20
CA ASN A 2 2.09 -18.74 -4.44
C ASN A 2 1.99 -17.47 -5.30
N GLN A 3 2.26 -16.29 -4.71
CA GLN A 3 2.32 -15.05 -5.49
C GLN A 3 3.67 -14.97 -6.20
N ARG A 4 3.67 -15.19 -7.51
CA ARG A 4 4.84 -14.93 -8.37
C ARG A 4 4.76 -13.49 -8.86
N HIS A 5 5.83 -12.73 -8.65
CA HIS A 5 5.94 -11.39 -9.22
C HIS A 5 6.04 -11.49 -10.74
N ILE A 6 5.09 -10.87 -11.44
CA ILE A 6 5.10 -10.77 -12.91
C ILE A 6 5.76 -9.44 -13.27
N SER A 7 6.86 -9.50 -14.01
CA SER A 7 7.59 -8.32 -14.41
C SER A 7 6.73 -7.38 -15.28
N PRO A 8 6.95 -6.05 -15.23
CA PRO A 8 6.21 -5.10 -16.05
C PRO A 8 6.36 -5.38 -17.56
N GLU A 9 7.51 -5.86 -18.01
CA GLU A 9 7.78 -6.18 -19.42
C GLU A 9 6.83 -7.26 -19.93
N LEU A 10 6.60 -8.32 -19.16
CA LEU A 10 5.67 -9.38 -19.54
C LEU A 10 4.22 -8.89 -19.58
N LYS A 11 3.85 -7.93 -18.72
CA LYS A 11 2.53 -7.30 -18.78
C LYS A 11 2.37 -6.42 -20.02
N ARG A 12 3.43 -5.74 -20.45
CA ARG A 12 3.44 -4.98 -21.72
C ARG A 12 3.27 -5.89 -22.93
N LEU A 13 3.89 -7.07 -22.92
CA LEU A 13 3.70 -8.06 -23.99
C LEU A 13 2.21 -8.42 -24.18
N VAL A 14 1.47 -8.65 -23.08
CA VAL A 14 0.03 -8.91 -23.12
C VAL A 14 -0.75 -7.78 -23.79
N VAL A 15 -0.42 -6.52 -23.46
CA VAL A 15 -1.05 -5.34 -24.06
C VAL A 15 -0.72 -5.24 -25.55
N VAL A 16 0.54 -5.45 -25.94
CA VAL A 16 0.96 -5.43 -27.35
C VAL A 16 0.26 -6.51 -28.15
N MET A 17 0.15 -7.74 -27.63
CA MET A 17 -0.59 -8.82 -28.30
C MET A 17 -2.07 -8.48 -28.49
N ASN A 18 -2.71 -7.90 -27.47
CA ASN A 18 -4.11 -7.47 -27.57
C ASN A 18 -4.30 -6.33 -28.59
N ALA A 19 -3.36 -5.37 -28.65
CA ALA A 19 -3.38 -4.29 -29.63
C ALA A 19 -3.21 -4.79 -31.08
N ASN A 20 -2.54 -5.94 -31.27
CA ASN A 20 -2.43 -6.64 -32.55
C ASN A 20 -3.62 -7.60 -32.82
N CYS A 21 -4.77 -7.39 -32.17
CA CYS A 21 -5.99 -8.17 -32.33
C CYS A 21 -5.86 -9.66 -31.97
N VAL A 22 -4.88 -10.06 -31.15
CA VAL A 22 -4.79 -11.44 -30.66
C VAL A 22 -5.88 -11.67 -29.60
N PRO A 23 -6.69 -12.75 -29.71
CA PRO A 23 -7.76 -13.01 -28.75
C PRO A 23 -7.19 -13.47 -27.40
N ASN A 24 -7.83 -13.03 -26.31
CA ASN A 24 -7.37 -13.26 -24.92
C ASN A 24 -7.05 -14.73 -24.57
N PRO A 25 -7.79 -15.76 -25.03
CA PRO A 25 -7.44 -17.15 -24.77
C PRO A 25 -6.08 -17.55 -25.37
N VAL A 26 -5.76 -17.03 -26.55
CA VAL A 26 -4.47 -17.29 -27.23
C VAL A 26 -3.34 -16.59 -26.50
N ILE A 27 -3.56 -15.35 -26.05
CA ILE A 27 -2.59 -14.62 -25.22
C ILE A 27 -2.29 -15.41 -23.94
N ALA A 28 -3.31 -15.92 -23.25
CA ALA A 28 -3.15 -16.70 -22.02
C ALA A 28 -2.28 -17.95 -22.22
N VAL A 29 -2.50 -18.68 -23.33
CA VAL A 29 -1.68 -19.85 -23.69
C VAL A 29 -0.25 -19.44 -24.02
N ALA A 30 -0.06 -18.40 -24.82
CA ALA A 30 1.25 -17.94 -25.26
C ALA A 30 2.11 -17.37 -24.12
N THR A 31 1.52 -16.64 -23.18
CA THR A 31 2.25 -16.07 -22.03
C THR A 31 2.27 -16.99 -20.80
N GLY A 32 1.57 -18.12 -20.84
CA GLY A 32 1.40 -19.01 -19.69
C GLY A 32 0.65 -18.39 -18.52
N PHE A 33 -0.11 -17.31 -18.75
CA PHE A 33 -0.87 -16.62 -17.71
C PHE A 33 -2.28 -17.20 -17.62
N HIS A 34 -2.81 -17.23 -16.40
CA HIS A 34 -4.22 -17.54 -16.19
C HIS A 34 -5.09 -16.47 -16.92
N PRO A 35 -6.21 -16.84 -17.57
CA PRO A 35 -7.07 -15.89 -18.30
C PRO A 35 -7.51 -14.68 -17.46
N ARG A 36 -7.79 -14.89 -16.17
CA ARG A 36 -8.07 -13.80 -15.21
C ARG A 36 -6.94 -12.77 -15.10
N THR A 37 -5.68 -13.21 -15.16
CA THR A 37 -4.51 -12.32 -15.11
C THR A 37 -4.44 -11.47 -16.38
N VAL A 38 -4.65 -12.08 -17.55
CA VAL A 38 -4.72 -11.37 -18.83
C VAL A 38 -5.81 -10.30 -18.78
N HIS A 39 -7.01 -10.68 -18.36
CA HIS A 39 -8.13 -9.74 -18.23
C HIS A 39 -7.80 -8.57 -17.29
N ARG A 40 -7.22 -8.84 -16.12
CA ARG A 40 -6.86 -7.80 -15.14
C ARG A 40 -5.76 -6.85 -15.63
N ILE A 41 -4.81 -7.36 -16.41
CA ILE A 41 -3.77 -6.52 -17.05
C ILE A 41 -4.43 -5.59 -18.07
N LEU A 42 -5.29 -6.11 -18.94
CA LEU A 42 -5.99 -5.31 -19.96
C LEU A 42 -6.94 -4.29 -19.33
N GLU A 43 -7.71 -4.67 -18.30
CA GLU A 43 -8.55 -3.74 -17.54
C GLU A 43 -7.71 -2.60 -16.93
N THR A 44 -6.56 -2.93 -16.35
CA THR A 44 -5.66 -1.92 -15.79
C THR A 44 -5.12 -0.99 -16.87
N TRP A 45 -4.75 -1.53 -18.04
CA TRP A 45 -4.33 -0.74 -19.19
C TRP A 45 -5.44 0.20 -19.69
N CYS A 46 -6.66 -0.31 -19.88
CA CYS A 46 -7.79 0.51 -20.32
C CYS A 46 -8.13 1.64 -19.33
N ASN A 47 -8.01 1.39 -18.03
CA ASN A 47 -8.36 2.38 -17.01
C ASN A 47 -7.26 3.41 -16.74
N THR A 48 -5.98 3.04 -16.89
CA THR A 48 -4.85 3.86 -16.42
C THR A 48 -3.83 4.24 -17.50
N GLY A 49 -3.92 3.63 -18.69
CA GLY A 49 -2.88 3.73 -19.72
C GLY A 49 -1.54 3.09 -19.34
N ASN A 50 -1.49 2.35 -18.22
CA ASN A 50 -0.29 1.72 -17.69
C ASN A 50 -0.55 0.25 -17.34
N VAL A 51 0.51 -0.57 -17.39
CA VAL A 51 0.45 -2.00 -17.03
C VAL A 51 0.63 -2.26 -15.53
N VAL A 52 1.04 -1.22 -14.78
CA VAL A 52 1.21 -1.25 -13.33
C VAL A 52 0.44 -0.06 -12.77
N ARG A 53 -0.39 -0.33 -11.75
CA ARG A 53 -1.03 0.74 -10.98
C ARG A 53 0.02 1.35 -10.07
N ILE A 54 0.44 2.57 -10.40
CA ILE A 54 1.26 3.39 -9.52
C ILE A 54 0.28 4.16 -8.63
N PRO A 55 0.28 3.92 -7.30
CA PRO A 55 -0.57 4.69 -6.40
C PRO A 55 -0.11 6.15 -6.38
N LEU A 56 -1.05 7.09 -6.41
CA LEU A 56 -0.77 8.52 -6.29
C LEU A 56 -0.20 8.86 -4.91
N GLU A 57 -0.72 8.21 -3.86
CA GLU A 57 -0.28 8.35 -2.49
C GLU A 57 0.04 6.98 -1.88
N LEU A 58 1.12 6.92 -1.10
CA LEU A 58 1.53 5.69 -0.42
C LEU A 58 0.63 5.42 0.79
N GLY A 59 -0.49 4.76 0.53
CA GLY A 59 -1.42 4.34 1.58
C GLY A 59 -2.14 5.51 2.25
N ARG A 60 -2.74 5.24 3.41
CA ARG A 60 -3.44 6.27 4.20
C ARG A 60 -2.40 7.17 4.88
N PRO A 61 -2.54 8.51 4.82
CA PRO A 61 -1.64 9.42 5.52
C PRO A 61 -1.62 9.11 7.02
N ARG A 62 -0.42 9.16 7.61
CA ARG A 62 -0.25 8.98 9.06
C ARG A 62 -0.85 10.19 9.78
N ILE A 63 -1.64 9.92 10.81
CA ILE A 63 -2.26 10.95 11.66
C ILE A 63 -1.21 11.59 12.57
N LEU A 64 -0.26 10.80 13.07
CA LEU A 64 0.85 11.28 13.88
C LEU A 64 1.93 11.90 13.00
N THR A 65 2.30 13.14 13.29
CA THR A 65 3.43 13.82 12.69
C THR A 65 4.74 13.38 13.34
N SER A 66 5.88 13.67 12.71
CA SER A 66 7.19 13.38 13.30
C SER A 66 7.40 14.02 14.68
N LEU A 67 6.86 15.22 14.90
CA LEU A 67 6.95 15.93 16.19
C LEU A 67 6.14 15.22 17.27
N ASP A 68 4.95 14.71 16.92
CA ASP A 68 4.11 13.94 17.85
C ASP A 68 4.82 12.66 18.29
N VAL A 69 5.51 11.99 17.36
CA VAL A 69 6.28 10.78 17.65
C VAL A 69 7.44 11.09 18.59
N SER A 70 8.25 12.11 18.29
CA SER A 70 9.36 12.51 19.17
C SER A 70 8.89 12.96 20.56
N PHE A 71 7.71 13.57 20.66
CA PHE A 71 7.08 13.88 21.94
C PHE A 71 6.74 12.60 22.73
N LEU A 72 6.12 11.61 22.08
CA LEU A 72 5.80 10.33 22.70
C LEU A 72 7.07 9.56 23.13
N GLU A 73 8.10 9.54 22.28
CA GLU A 73 9.40 8.94 22.60
C GLU A 73 10.01 9.58 23.85
N GLY A 74 10.02 10.91 23.95
CA GLY A 74 10.52 11.62 25.14
C GLY A 74 9.74 11.31 26.41
N LEU A 75 8.45 11.00 26.32
CA LEU A 75 7.65 10.56 27.47
C LEU A 75 8.07 9.16 27.94
N VAL A 76 8.28 8.24 27.00
CA VAL A 76 8.74 6.87 27.30
C VAL A 76 10.17 6.87 27.86
N GLU A 77 11.06 7.68 27.29
CA GLU A 77 12.44 7.81 27.79
C GLU A 77 12.48 8.32 29.23
N ARG A 78 11.62 9.28 29.56
CA ARG A 78 11.52 9.83 30.93
C ARG A 78 10.84 8.86 31.90
N THR A 79 9.89 8.05 31.42
CA THR A 79 9.10 7.14 32.26
C THR A 79 8.77 5.87 31.45
N PRO A 80 9.63 4.84 31.50
CA PRO A 80 9.49 3.67 30.63
C PRO A 80 8.25 2.81 30.95
N ASP A 81 7.74 2.89 32.19
CA ASP A 81 6.54 2.17 32.62
C ASP A 81 5.23 2.94 32.33
N ILE A 82 5.29 4.03 31.56
CA ILE A 82 4.11 4.82 31.19
C ILE A 82 3.11 3.97 30.40
N TYR A 83 1.85 4.00 30.82
CA TYR A 83 0.82 3.22 30.14
C TYR A 83 0.41 3.89 28.82
N THR A 84 -0.01 3.09 27.84
CA THR A 84 -0.44 3.61 26.52
C THR A 84 -1.62 4.60 26.62
N PHE A 85 -2.51 4.44 27.61
CA PHE A 85 -3.60 5.40 27.80
C PHE A 85 -3.10 6.74 28.35
N GLU A 86 -2.00 6.75 29.12
CA GLU A 86 -1.38 7.97 29.64
C GLU A 86 -0.66 8.72 28.51
N LEU A 87 0.02 7.98 27.63
CA LEU A 87 0.59 8.53 26.39
C LEU A 87 -0.50 9.15 25.50
N GLN A 88 -1.64 8.47 25.35
CA GLN A 88 -2.78 8.98 24.60
C GLN A 88 -3.32 10.28 25.21
N ASN A 89 -3.52 10.31 26.52
CA ASN A 89 -3.99 11.49 27.24
C ASN A 89 -2.99 12.65 27.16
N ALA A 90 -1.70 12.37 27.29
CA ALA A 90 -0.64 13.38 27.19
C ALA A 90 -0.54 13.98 25.79
N LEU A 91 -0.66 13.14 24.74
CA LEU A 91 -0.69 13.60 23.37
C LEU A 91 -1.92 14.47 23.10
N TYR A 92 -3.10 14.02 23.53
CA TYR A 92 -4.33 14.79 23.39
C TYR A 92 -4.24 16.15 24.11
N ALA A 93 -3.66 16.18 25.32
CA ALA A 93 -3.46 17.43 26.05
C ALA A 93 -2.47 18.38 25.37
N ALA A 94 -1.45 17.86 24.69
CA ALA A 94 -0.43 18.67 24.03
C ALA A 94 -0.85 19.18 22.63
N THR A 95 -1.56 18.35 21.85
CA THR A 95 -1.80 18.60 20.42
C THR A 95 -3.27 18.54 20.01
N GLY A 96 -4.16 18.13 20.92
CA GLY A 96 -5.59 17.93 20.63
C GLY A 96 -5.89 16.69 19.78
N LEU A 97 -4.89 15.87 19.46
CA LEU A 97 -5.05 14.69 18.61
C LEU A 97 -5.51 13.48 19.43
N GLU A 98 -6.68 12.96 19.10
CA GLU A 98 -7.18 11.69 19.63
C GLU A 98 -6.75 10.54 18.70
N VAL A 99 -5.85 9.69 19.17
CA VAL A 99 -5.35 8.51 18.44
C VAL A 99 -5.66 7.22 19.18
N SER A 100 -5.82 6.12 18.46
CA SER A 100 -6.06 4.82 19.10
C SER A 100 -4.80 4.30 19.81
N LYS A 101 -4.98 3.48 20.86
CA LYS A 101 -3.86 2.79 21.53
C LYS A 101 -3.01 1.99 20.55
N ASN A 102 -3.64 1.30 19.59
CA ASN A 102 -2.93 0.58 18.53
C ASN A 102 -2.09 1.50 17.65
N THR A 103 -2.53 2.74 17.40
CA THR A 103 -1.74 3.73 16.65
C THR A 103 -0.45 4.05 17.41
N ILE A 104 -0.53 4.26 18.71
CA ILE A 104 0.64 4.53 19.56
C ILE A 104 1.58 3.30 19.57
N CYS A 105 1.05 2.10 19.84
CA CYS A 105 1.86 0.87 19.90
C CYS A 105 2.49 0.44 18.57
N ASN A 106 1.92 0.82 17.43
CA ASN A 106 2.53 0.54 16.13
C ASN A 106 3.57 1.60 15.73
N THR A 107 3.62 2.72 16.46
CA THR A 107 4.49 3.86 16.14
C THR A 107 5.75 3.87 17.00
N LEU A 108 5.62 3.52 18.28
CA LEU A 108 6.71 3.30 19.23
C LEU A 108 7.25 1.87 19.11
#